data_AF-A0A932GV05-F1
#
_entry.id   AF-A0A932GV05-F1
#
_cell.length_a   1.000
_cell.length_b   1.000
_cell.length_c   1.000
_cell.angle_alpha   90.00
_cell.angle_beta   90.00
_cell.angle_gamma   90.00
#
_symmetry.space_group_name_H-M   'P 1'
#
loop_
_entity.id
_entity.type
_entity.pdbx_description
1 polymer ?
#
loop_
_entity_poly.entity_id
_entity_poly.type
_entity_poly.pdbx_seq_one_letter_code
_entity_poly.pdbx_strand_id
1 'polypeptide(L)'
;LIEYLYSKVGPHHFDRVDIEFPEAERPAIIKRIKQNPPKDIGGVKVVKFDTTDGFRFILSDTTWLLIRFSGTEPLLRIYAESSTPARVKKLLKLGKKLAGV
;
A
#
# COMPACT_ATOMS: atom_id res chain seq x y z
N LEU A 1 -13.51 -9.96 22.51
CA LEU A 1 -13.49 -8.56 22.02
C LEU A 1 -13.11 -8.48 20.53
N ILE A 2 -11.97 -9.03 20.09
CA ILE A 2 -11.53 -9.01 18.67
C ILE A 2 -12.53 -9.70 17.72
N GLU A 3 -13.01 -10.90 18.05
CA GLU A 3 -14.00 -11.62 17.22
C GLU A 3 -15.33 -10.87 17.07
N TYR A 4 -15.76 -10.17 18.14
CA TYR A 4 -16.95 -9.33 18.11
C TYR A 4 -16.76 -8.12 17.18
N LEU A 5 -15.55 -7.55 17.10
CA LEU A 5 -15.27 -6.49 16.14
C LEU A 5 -15.29 -7.02 14.71
N TYR A 6 -14.67 -8.18 14.44
CA TYR A 6 -14.73 -8.81 13.11
C TYR A 6 -16.15 -9.17 12.68
N SER A 7 -17.03 -9.57 13.61
CA SER A 7 -18.45 -9.82 13.26
C SER A 7 -19.22 -8.56 12.89
N LYS A 8 -18.74 -7.38 13.29
CA LYS A 8 -19.35 -6.08 12.97
C LYS A 8 -18.77 -5.42 11.72
N VAL A 9 -17.47 -5.56 11.46
CA VAL A 9 -16.79 -4.86 10.35
C VAL A 9 -16.27 -5.79 9.25
N GLY A 10 -16.39 -7.11 9.42
CA GLY A 10 -15.80 -8.12 8.54
C GLY A 10 -14.36 -8.48 8.94
N PRO A 11 -13.78 -9.53 8.34
CA PRO A 11 -12.39 -9.89 8.54
C PRO A 11 -11.48 -8.83 7.91
N HIS A 12 -10.52 -8.33 8.67
CA HIS A 12 -9.48 -7.42 8.19
C HIS A 12 -8.12 -8.01 8.56
N HIS A 13 -7.26 -8.14 7.56
CA HIS A 13 -5.90 -8.61 7.72
C HIS A 13 -4.98 -7.49 7.29
N PHE A 14 -3.92 -7.31 8.05
CA PHE A 14 -2.93 -6.26 7.84
C PHE A 14 -1.54 -6.87 7.85
N ASP A 15 -0.67 -6.35 6.97
CA ASP A 15 0.76 -6.68 6.98
C ASP A 15 1.56 -5.53 6.37
N ARG A 16 2.88 -5.55 6.60
CA ARG A 16 3.82 -4.55 6.12
C ARG A 16 5.11 -5.21 5.64
N VAL A 17 5.73 -4.60 4.63
CA VAL A 17 7.12 -4.89 4.25
C VAL A 17 7.95 -3.62 4.26
N ASP A 18 9.19 -3.75 4.72
CA ASP A 18 10.18 -2.69 4.73
C ASP A 18 11.24 -3.04 3.67
N ILE A 19 11.61 -2.07 2.84
CA ILE A 19 12.50 -2.25 1.69
C ILE A 19 13.56 -1.15 1.74
N GLU A 20 14.81 -1.56 1.88
CA GLU A 20 15.94 -0.65 1.69
C GLU A 20 16.08 -0.33 0.20
N PHE A 21 16.38 0.93 -0.10
CA PHE A 21 16.58 1.38 -1.47
C PHE A 21 17.70 2.44 -1.50
N PRO A 22 18.44 2.61 -2.60
CA PRO A 22 19.45 3.66 -2.66
C PRO A 22 18.80 5.05 -2.55
N GLU A 23 19.29 5.90 -1.63
CA GLU A 23 18.69 7.23 -1.40
C GLU A 23 18.58 8.07 -2.69
N ALA A 24 19.54 7.92 -3.60
CA ALA A 24 19.56 8.57 -4.91
C ALA A 24 18.33 8.22 -5.79
N GLU A 25 17.68 7.08 -5.56
CA GLU A 25 16.49 6.64 -6.30
C GLU A 25 15.18 7.24 -5.77
N ARG A 26 15.18 7.87 -4.58
CA ARG A 26 13.98 8.45 -3.96
C ARG A 26 13.17 9.33 -4.94
N PRO A 27 13.79 10.29 -5.66
CA PRO A 27 13.04 11.15 -6.58
C PRO A 27 12.42 10.36 -7.73
N ALA A 28 13.10 9.33 -8.23
CA ALA A 28 12.61 8.49 -9.32
C ALA A 28 11.41 7.64 -8.89
N ILE A 29 11.45 7.06 -7.69
CA ILE A 29 10.34 6.30 -7.10
C ILE A 29 9.12 7.21 -6.91
N ILE A 30 9.31 8.41 -6.31
CA ILE A 30 8.25 9.40 -6.13
C ILE A 30 7.61 9.77 -7.46
N LYS A 31 8.43 10.07 -8.47
CA LYS A 31 7.97 10.44 -9.82
C LYS A 31 7.15 9.31 -10.45
N ARG A 32 7.63 8.06 -10.38
CA ARG A 32 6.94 6.89 -10.91
C ARG A 32 5.53 6.74 -10.32
N ILE A 33 5.40 6.84 -9.00
CA ILE A 33 4.10 6.66 -8.32
C ILE A 33 3.16 7.85 -8.59
N LYS A 34 3.66 9.09 -8.59
CA LYS A 34 2.82 10.30 -8.79
C LYS A 34 2.35 10.50 -10.22
N GLN A 35 3.18 10.17 -11.22
CA GLN A 35 2.86 10.50 -12.61
C GLN A 35 1.82 9.57 -13.22
N ASN A 36 1.79 8.31 -12.80
CA ASN A 36 0.85 7.31 -13.31
C ASN A 36 0.23 6.52 -12.15
N PRO A 37 -0.62 7.16 -11.32
CA PRO A 37 -1.33 6.43 -10.28
C PRO A 37 -2.24 5.37 -10.94
N PRO A 38 -2.20 4.11 -10.49
CA PRO A 38 -3.01 3.05 -11.08
C PRO A 38 -4.51 3.33 -10.89
N LYS A 39 -5.31 2.99 -11.91
CA LYS A 39 -6.79 3.04 -11.82
C LYS A 39 -7.37 1.85 -11.06
N ASP A 40 -6.65 0.74 -11.01
CA ASP A 40 -6.97 -0.46 -10.25
C ASP A 40 -5.70 -1.09 -9.67
N ILE A 41 -5.84 -1.78 -8.54
CA ILE A 41 -4.75 -2.55 -7.93
C ILE A 41 -5.27 -3.96 -7.72
N GLY A 42 -4.65 -4.92 -8.42
CA GLY A 42 -5.03 -6.33 -8.31
C GLY A 42 -6.44 -6.62 -8.83
N GLY A 43 -6.93 -5.82 -9.79
CA GLY A 43 -8.27 -5.95 -10.37
C GLY A 43 -9.37 -5.22 -9.61
N VAL A 44 -9.03 -4.43 -8.58
CA VAL A 44 -10.01 -3.64 -7.81
C VAL A 44 -9.75 -2.15 -8.00
N LYS A 45 -10.80 -1.41 -8.35
CA LYS A 45 -10.74 0.01 -8.70
C LYS A 45 -10.23 0.85 -7.52
N VAL A 46 -9.31 1.77 -7.81
CA VAL A 46 -8.89 2.83 -6.87
C VAL A 46 -9.97 3.91 -6.83
N VAL A 47 -10.54 4.16 -5.65
CA VAL A 47 -11.59 5.17 -5.43
C VAL A 47 -11.05 6.45 -4.78
N LYS A 48 -9.92 6.37 -4.07
CA LYS A 48 -9.23 7.53 -3.53
C LYS A 48 -7.72 7.32 -3.60
N PHE A 49 -7.02 8.37 -4.02
CA PHE A 49 -5.58 8.47 -3.95
C PHE A 49 -5.21 9.67 -3.07
N ASP A 50 -4.50 9.42 -1.98
CA ASP A 50 -4.13 10.41 -0.98
C ASP A 50 -2.61 10.46 -0.84
N THR A 51 -2.05 11.67 -0.96
CA THR A 51 -0.61 11.91 -0.95
C THR A 51 -0.09 12.61 0.31
N THR A 52 -0.92 12.72 1.36
CA THR A 52 -0.61 13.51 2.56
C THR A 52 0.50 12.91 3.42
N ASP A 53 0.47 11.59 3.63
CA ASP A 53 1.46 10.85 4.44
C ASP A 53 1.97 9.61 3.67
N GLY A 54 2.61 9.85 2.54
CA GLY A 54 2.96 8.82 1.56
C GLY A 54 1.90 8.67 0.48
N PHE A 55 1.92 7.57 -0.25
CA PHE A 55 1.01 7.26 -1.36
C PHE A 55 -0.01 6.23 -0.94
N ARG A 56 -1.19 6.69 -0.51
CA ARG A 56 -2.28 5.84 -0.06
C ARG A 56 -3.31 5.65 -1.17
N PHE A 57 -3.58 4.40 -1.51
CA PHE A 57 -4.61 3.98 -2.45
C PHE A 57 -5.72 3.30 -1.66
N ILE A 58 -6.94 3.84 -1.73
CA ILE A 58 -8.13 3.20 -1.19
C ILE A 58 -8.90 2.59 -2.36
N LEU A 59 -9.22 1.32 -2.26
CA LEU A 59 -9.93 0.56 -3.27
C LEU A 59 -11.43 0.52 -2.99
N SER A 60 -12.23 0.20 -4.00
CA SER A 60 -13.70 0.23 -3.93
C SER A 60 -14.31 -0.75 -2.91
N ASP A 61 -13.55 -1.73 -2.44
CA ASP A 61 -14.00 -2.72 -1.47
C ASP A 61 -13.34 -2.55 -0.10
N THR A 62 -13.05 -1.29 0.28
CA THR A 62 -12.45 -0.87 1.56
C THR A 62 -11.00 -1.32 1.81
N THR A 63 -10.43 -2.13 0.91
CA THR A 63 -9.00 -2.46 0.89
C THR A 63 -8.16 -1.20 0.70
N TRP A 64 -6.99 -1.15 1.32
CA TRP A 64 -6.05 -0.07 1.05
C TRP A 64 -4.59 -0.56 0.97
N LEU A 65 -3.79 0.20 0.21
CA LEU A 65 -2.35 0.05 0.07
C LEU A 65 -1.71 1.40 0.38
N LEU A 66 -0.66 1.42 1.19
CA LEU A 66 0.11 2.63 1.49
C LEU A 66 1.59 2.39 1.20
N ILE A 67 2.18 3.25 0.39
CA ILE A 67 3.63 3.31 0.16
C ILE A 67 4.16 4.56 0.86
N ARG A 68 4.97 4.40 1.90
CA ARG A 68 5.48 5.50 2.70
C ARG A 68 6.98 5.42 2.84
N PHE A 69 7.65 6.54 2.60
CA PHE A 69 9.07 6.67 2.86
C PHE A 69 9.35 6.90 4.34
N SER A 70 10.45 6.35 4.83
CA SER A 70 11.07 6.84 6.06
C SER A 70 11.61 8.25 5.83
N GLY A 71 11.49 9.09 6.86
CA GLY A 71 11.95 10.48 6.84
C GLY A 71 13.43 10.62 7.20
N THR A 72 14.01 9.61 7.85
CA THR A 72 15.39 9.65 8.37
C THR A 72 16.29 8.61 7.74
N GLU A 73 15.72 7.64 7.02
CA GLU A 73 16.45 6.48 6.49
C GLU A 73 16.07 6.23 5.03
N PRO A 74 16.96 5.59 4.25
CA PRO A 74 16.69 5.13 2.89
C PRO A 74 15.83 3.84 2.90
N LEU A 75 14.67 3.95 3.54
CA LEU A 75 13.74 2.84 3.79
C LEU A 75 12.34 3.18 3.25
N LEU A 76 11.78 2.27 2.45
CA LEU A 76 10.42 2.34 1.92
C LEU A 76 9.55 1.30 2.62
N ARG A 77 8.46 1.76 3.24
CA ARG A 77 7.50 0.90 3.93
C ARG A 77 6.25 0.76 3.08
N ILE A 78 5.81 -0.47 2.85
CA ILE A 78 4.59 -0.77 2.12
C ILE A 78 3.66 -1.51 3.05
N TYR A 79 2.48 -0.95 3.25
CA TYR A 79 1.44 -1.46 4.12
C TYR A 79 0.24 -1.87 3.28
N ALA A 80 -0.43 -2.96 3.64
CA ALA A 80 -1.68 -3.34 3.02
C ALA A 80 -2.65 -3.88 4.06
N GLU A 81 -3.92 -3.56 3.87
CA GLU A 81 -5.02 -4.13 4.64
C GLU A 81 -6.10 -4.61 3.69
N SER A 82 -6.59 -5.83 3.90
CA SER A 82 -7.61 -6.43 3.06
C SER A 82 -8.34 -7.58 3.74
N SER A 83 -9.32 -8.17 3.06
CA SER A 83 -10.21 -9.21 3.60
C SER A 83 -9.58 -10.57 3.84
N THR A 84 -8.37 -10.85 3.30
CA THR A 84 -7.65 -12.12 3.52
C THR A 84 -6.13 -11.91 3.58
N PRO A 85 -5.38 -12.75 4.31
CA PRO A 85 -3.91 -12.66 4.34
C PRO A 85 -3.26 -12.86 2.96
N ALA A 86 -3.84 -13.75 2.13
CA ALA A 86 -3.34 -13.99 0.79
C ALA A 86 -3.44 -12.74 -0.09
N ARG A 87 -4.54 -12.00 0.06
CA ARG A 87 -4.74 -10.75 -0.66
C ARG A 87 -3.82 -9.64 -0.16
N VAL A 88 -3.59 -9.54 1.15
CA VAL A 88 -2.58 -8.66 1.73
C VAL A 88 -1.20 -8.93 1.11
N LYS A 89 -0.75 -10.19 1.10
CA LYS A 89 0.53 -10.57 0.48
C LYS A 89 0.60 -10.21 -1.00
N LYS A 90 -0.50 -10.37 -1.75
CA LYS A 90 -0.60 -9.95 -3.16
C LYS A 90 -0.48 -8.43 -3.30
N LEU A 91 -1.15 -7.65 -2.46
CA LEU A 91 -1.10 -6.19 -2.47
C LEU A 91 0.29 -5.67 -2.13
N LEU A 92 0.98 -6.25 -1.15
CA LEU A 92 2.36 -5.88 -0.82
C LEU A 92 3.30 -6.08 -2.02
N LYS A 93 3.18 -7.21 -2.75
CA LYS A 93 3.94 -7.46 -3.99
C LYS A 93 3.61 -6.45 -5.10
N LEU A 94 2.34 -6.09 -5.25
CA LEU A 94 1.91 -5.08 -6.22
C LEU A 94 2.45 -3.69 -5.85
N GLY A 95 2.44 -3.34 -4.55
CA GLY A 95 3.03 -2.09 -4.05
C GLY A 95 4.52 -1.99 -4.36
N LYS A 96 5.28 -3.09 -4.16
CA LYS A 96 6.69 -3.15 -4.54
C LYS A 96 6.88 -2.86 -6.03
N LYS A 97 6.11 -3.53 -6.89
CA LYS A 97 6.12 -3.30 -8.35
C LYS A 97 5.76 -1.85 -8.73
N LEU A 98 4.79 -1.24 -8.04
CA LEU A 98 4.39 0.15 -8.27
C LEU A 98 5.51 1.15 -7.90
N ALA A 99 6.20 0.91 -6.79
CA ALA A 99 7.39 1.68 -6.42
C ALA A 99 8.60 1.37 -7.33
N GLY A 100 8.62 0.18 -7.94
CA GLY A 100 9.71 -0.32 -8.77
C GLY A 100 10.94 -0.70 -7.95
N VAL A 101 10.69 -1.34 -6.80
CA VAL A 101 11.66 -1.94 -5.88
C VAL A 101 11.34 -3.41 -5.61
#